data_AF-W1Y5S5-F1
#
_entry.id   AF-W1Y5S5-F1
#
_cell.length_a   1.000
_cell.length_b   1.000
_cell.length_c   1.000
_cell.angle_alpha   90.00
_cell.angle_beta   90.00
_cell.angle_gamma   90.00
#
_symmetry.space_group_name_H-M   'P 1'
#
loop_
_entity.id
_entity.type
_entity.pdbx_description
1 polymer ?
#
loop_
_entity_poly.entity_id
_entity_poly.type
_entity_poly.pdbx_seq_one_letter_code
_entity_poly.pdbx_strand_id
1 'polypeptide(L)' 'ALPICVFATYAKWDEKWGYDYNGDSKVNPNYGKAVPADFNGGSFGRGDSDEWTFGAQMEIWW' A
#
# COMPACT_ATOMS: atom_id res chain seq x y z
N ALA A 1 9.02 -22.80 21.52
CA ALA A 1 9.44 -21.50 22.09
C ALA A 1 8.60 -20.42 21.44
N LEU A 2 8.17 -19.41 22.20
CA LEU A 2 7.42 -18.29 21.65
C LEU A 2 8.42 -17.29 21.05
N PRO A 3 8.40 -17.02 19.73
CA PRO A 3 9.31 -16.06 19.13
C PRO A 3 8.98 -14.63 19.57
N ILE A 4 9.98 -13.95 20.12
CA ILE A 4 9.98 -12.51 20.34
C ILE A 4 11.10 -11.89 19.49
N CYS A 5 10.76 -10.89 18.69
CA CYS A 5 11.66 -10.26 17.74
C CYS A 5 11.74 -8.75 18.03
N VAL A 6 12.95 -8.19 17.99
CA VAL A 6 13.17 -6.76 17.79
C VAL A 6 13.55 -6.58 16.33
N PHE A 7 12.90 -5.66 15.62
CA PHE A 7 13.03 -5.53 14.18
C PHE A 7 13.28 -4.08 13.76
N ALA A 8 13.90 -3.95 12.59
CA ALA A 8 13.96 -2.74 11.81
C ALA A 8 13.69 -3.14 10.35
N THR A 9 12.75 -2.45 9.70
CA THR A 9 12.32 -2.74 8.34
C THR A 9 12.42 -1.45 7.53
N TYR A 10 13.09 -1.52 6.38
CA TYR A 10 13.12 -0.46 5.39
C TYR A 10 12.40 -0.94 4.13
N ALA A 11 11.58 -0.08 3.55
CA ALA A 11 10.95 -0.33 2.27
C ALA A 11 11.04 0.92 1.40
N LYS A 12 11.42 0.72 0.14
CA LYS A 12 11.31 1.70 -0.93
C LYS A 12 10.40 1.16 -2.01
N TRP A 13 9.52 2.01 -2.52
CA TRP A 13 8.60 1.66 -3.60
C TRP A 13 8.48 2.80 -4.61
N ASP A 14 8.14 2.43 -5.85
CA ASP A 14 7.81 3.32 -6.98
C ASP A 14 6.62 2.70 -7.70
N GLU A 15 5.41 3.06 -7.26
CA GLU A 15 4.15 2.55 -7.80
C GLU A 15 3.62 3.48 -8.89
N LYS A 16 3.65 3.00 -10.14
CA LYS A 16 3.21 3.76 -11.34
C LYS A 16 1.74 3.53 -11.72
N TRP A 17 1.01 2.78 -10.89
CA TRP A 17 -0.39 2.46 -11.09
C TRP A 17 -1.05 2.15 -9.75
N GLY A 18 -2.38 2.25 -9.71
CA GLY A 18 -3.18 1.85 -8.57
C GLY A 18 -4.60 1.51 -9.00
N TYR A 19 -5.45 1.11 -8.06
CA TYR A 19 -6.86 0.89 -8.35
C TYR A 19 -7.64 2.18 -8.18
N ASP A 20 -8.51 2.50 -9.15
CA ASP A 20 -9.43 3.61 -9.01
C ASP A 20 -10.60 3.21 -8.12
N TYR A 21 -10.55 3.64 -6.86
CA TYR A 21 -11.65 3.50 -5.90
C TYR A 21 -12.31 4.84 -5.58
N ASN A 22 -12.09 5.86 -6.41
CA ASN A 22 -12.69 7.17 -6.19
C ASN A 22 -14.19 7.15 -6.54
N GLY A 23 -15.00 7.72 -5.66
CA GLY A 23 -16.45 7.80 -5.84
C GLY A 23 -17.17 6.48 -5.56
N ASP A 24 -18.18 6.18 -6.37
CA ASP A 24 -19.05 4.99 -6.23
C ASP A 24 -19.07 4.16 -7.52
N SER A 25 -19.18 2.84 -7.35
CA SER A 25 -19.23 1.86 -8.46
C SER A 25 -20.33 2.08 -9.50
N LYS A 26 -21.43 2.76 -9.14
CA LYS A 26 -22.55 3.05 -10.05
C LYS A 26 -22.28 4.24 -10.97
N VAL A 27 -21.32 5.10 -10.62
CA VAL A 27 -21.05 6.36 -11.31
C VAL A 27 -19.67 6.37 -11.95
N ASN A 28 -18.68 5.73 -11.31
CA ASN A 28 -17.34 5.62 -11.85
C ASN A 28 -17.19 4.34 -12.69
N PRO A 29 -17.06 4.43 -14.04
CA PRO A 29 -16.90 3.26 -14.89
C PRO A 29 -15.55 2.54 -14.68
N ASN A 30 -14.59 3.20 -14.03
CA ASN A 30 -13.28 2.66 -13.71
C ASN A 30 -13.17 2.16 -12.27
N TYR A 31 -14.26 2.19 -11.49
CA TYR A 31 -14.25 1.75 -10.10
C TYR A 31 -13.72 0.30 -10.00
N GLY A 32 -12.68 0.10 -9.21
CA GLY A 32 -11.99 -1.17 -9.02
C GLY A 32 -11.11 -1.62 -10.19
N LYS A 33 -10.83 -0.76 -11.17
CA LYS A 33 -9.88 -1.05 -12.26
C LYS A 33 -8.52 -0.47 -11.95
N ALA A 34 -7.48 -1.12 -12.48
CA ALA A 34 -6.14 -0.56 -12.48
C ALA A 34 -6.07 0.65 -13.41
N VAL A 35 -5.54 1.75 -12.92
CA VAL A 35 -5.31 3.00 -13.65
C VAL A 35 -3.88 3.50 -13.42
N PRO A 36 -3.30 4.27 -14.36
CA PRO A 36 -2.02 4.95 -14.14
C PRO A 36 -2.01 5.82 -12.89
N ALA A 37 -0.84 6.05 -12.29
CA ALA A 37 -0.71 6.81 -11.05
C ALA A 37 -1.25 8.25 -11.14
N ASP A 38 -1.20 8.85 -12.33
CA ASP A 38 -1.65 10.21 -12.67
C ASP A 38 -2.98 10.23 -13.42
N PHE A 39 -3.74 9.12 -13.41
CA PHE A 39 -4.97 8.98 -14.18
C PHE A 39 -5.94 10.14 -13.90
N ASN A 40 -6.41 10.81 -14.96
CA ASN A 40 -7.31 11.96 -14.87
C ASN A 40 -6.83 13.08 -13.91
N GLY A 41 -5.50 13.23 -13.74
CA GLY A 41 -4.90 14.22 -12.84
C GLY A 41 -5.01 13.89 -11.36
N GLY A 42 -5.45 12.68 -11.02
CA GLY A 42 -5.50 12.19 -9.64
C GLY A 42 -4.17 11.61 -9.16
N SER A 43 -4.22 10.93 -8.02
CA SER A 43 -3.09 10.19 -7.46
C SER A 43 -3.55 8.79 -7.09
N PHE A 44 -3.02 7.79 -7.77
CA PHE A 44 -3.35 6.37 -7.61
C PHE A 44 -2.09 5.56 -7.33
N GLY A 45 -2.18 4.60 -6.40
CA GLY A 45 -1.02 3.90 -5.86
C GLY A 45 -0.34 4.67 -4.73
N ARG A 46 0.78 4.17 -4.23
CA ARG A 46 1.53 4.74 -3.10
C ARG A 46 2.64 5.73 -3.50
N GLY A 47 2.80 6.00 -4.80
CA GLY A 47 3.80 6.93 -5.35
C GLY A 47 5.23 6.37 -5.37
N ASP A 48 6.21 7.27 -5.51
CA ASP A 48 7.65 6.98 -5.34
C ASP A 48 8.12 7.55 -4.00
N SER A 49 8.25 6.65 -3.01
CA SER A 49 8.58 7.00 -1.63
C SER A 49 9.38 5.88 -0.97
N ASP A 50 10.00 6.20 0.16
CA ASP A 50 10.67 5.25 1.03
C ASP A 50 10.34 5.53 2.49
N GLU A 51 10.37 4.47 3.31
CA GLU A 51 9.99 4.52 4.71
C GLU A 51 10.75 3.46 5.51
N TRP A 52 10.99 3.73 6.79
CA TRP A 52 11.58 2.78 7.72
C TRP A 52 10.77 2.72 9.01
N THR A 53 10.72 1.53 9.61
CA THR A 53 10.04 1.29 10.89
C THR A 53 10.90 0.40 11.76
N PHE A 54 10.72 0.49 13.08
CA PHE A 54 11.40 -0.37 14.06
C PHE A 54 10.47 -0.63 15.24
N GLY A 55 10.67 -1.77 15.91
CA GLY A 55 9.82 -2.15 17.03
C GLY A 55 10.14 -3.52 17.58
N ALA A 56 9.26 -4.00 18.45
CA ALA A 56 9.29 -5.36 18.96
C ALA A 56 7.95 -6.04 18.71
N GLN A 57 7.97 -7.30 18.30
CA GLN A 57 6.78 -8.11 18.02
C GLN A 57 6.95 -9.51 18.62
N MET A 58 5.86 -10.07 19.12
CA MET A 58 5.76 -11.47 19.50
C MET A 58 4.75 -12.14 18.58
N GLU A 59 5.08 -13.33 18.07
CA GLU A 59 4.17 -14.15 17.27
C GLU A 59 3.96 -15.48 17.99
N ILE A 60 2.72 -15.97 18.00
CA ILE A 60 2.35 -17.17 18.75
C ILE A 60 1.26 -17.93 18.01
N TRP A 61 1.41 -19.25 17.94
CA TRP A 61 0.39 -20.17 17.44
C TRP A 61 0.35 -21.40 18.37
N TRP A 62 -0.85 -21.92 18.63
CA TRP A 62 -1.11 -23.22 19.25
C TRP A 62 -2.44 -23.78 18.73
#